data_AF-A0A2R6HAX6-F1
#
_entry.id   AF-A0A2R6HAX6-F1
#
_cell.length_a   1.000
_cell.length_b   1.000
_cell.length_c   1.000
_cell.angle_alpha   90.00
_cell.angle_beta   90.00
_cell.angle_gamma   90.00
#
_symmetry.space_group_name_H-M   'P 1'
#
loop_
_entity.id
_entity.type
_entity.pdbx_description
1 polymer ?
#
loop_
_entity_poly.entity_id
_entity_poly.type
_entity_poly.pdbx_seq_one_letter_code
_entity_poly.pdbx_strand_id
1 'polypeptide(L)'
;MGGSTDRAAARVVADADVLAADLLVGGEARDALDHVRRHSWMDLLASEPLLAEAAAVVAALADDDLAADWRERIGAECRLVDHPAGDHPGLATAYRGEAAHLLTFDETLTGAHANLSVQPHAALSIRMPDAFARLFDAEALYESLFEGEYPGPNRDPRG
;
A
#
# COMPACT_ATOMS: atom_id res chain seq x y z
N MET A 1 -9.05 -26.20 5.18
CA MET A 1 -8.15 -25.35 5.99
C MET A 1 -7.42 -24.39 5.05
N GLY A 2 -8.08 -23.30 4.66
CA GLY A 2 -7.46 -22.14 4.05
C GLY A 2 -7.97 -20.94 4.83
N GLY A 3 -7.09 -20.20 5.52
CA GLY A 3 -7.61 -19.23 6.50
C GLY A 3 -6.62 -18.21 7.05
N SER A 4 -5.39 -18.15 6.56
CA SER A 4 -4.44 -17.10 7.01
C SER A 4 -3.66 -16.50 5.84
N THR A 5 -3.14 -17.33 4.94
CA THR A 5 -2.36 -16.89 3.78
C THR A 5 -3.21 -16.26 2.68
N ASP A 6 -4.51 -16.56 2.63
CA ASP A 6 -5.39 -16.07 1.57
C ASP A 6 -5.56 -14.55 1.65
N ARG A 7 -5.89 -14.04 2.84
CA ARG A 7 -6.11 -12.60 3.07
C ARG A 7 -4.85 -11.74 2.90
N ALA A 8 -3.66 -12.34 2.83
CA ALA A 8 -2.43 -11.61 2.52
C ALA A 8 -2.47 -11.01 1.11
N ALA A 9 -3.14 -11.67 0.15
CA ALA A 9 -3.28 -11.17 -1.22
C ALA A 9 -4.06 -9.85 -1.30
N ALA A 10 -4.92 -9.58 -0.31
CA ALA A 10 -5.67 -8.33 -0.19
C ALA A 10 -4.96 -7.25 0.65
N ARG A 11 -3.68 -7.42 0.98
CA ARG A 11 -2.89 -6.46 1.77
C ARG A 11 -1.87 -5.75 0.89
N VAL A 12 -1.91 -4.43 0.91
CA VAL A 12 -1.03 -3.55 0.11
C VAL A 12 -0.36 -2.54 1.03
N VAL A 13 0.91 -2.26 0.80
CA VAL A 13 1.62 -1.11 1.38
C VAL A 13 1.87 -0.11 0.26
N ALA A 14 1.59 1.16 0.51
CA ALA A 14 2.11 2.25 -0.30
C ALA A 14 3.22 2.95 0.49
N ASP A 15 4.34 3.14 -0.19
CA ASP A 15 5.53 3.74 0.37
C ASP A 15 5.37 5.26 0.54
N ALA A 16 6.30 5.90 1.25
CA ALA A 16 6.17 7.30 1.66
C ALA A 16 6.04 8.25 0.46
N ASP A 17 6.78 7.98 -0.61
CA ASP A 17 6.75 8.72 -1.87
C ASP A 17 5.39 8.57 -2.60
N VAL A 18 4.81 7.37 -2.63
CA VAL A 18 3.51 7.07 -3.22
C VAL A 18 2.39 7.74 -2.42
N LEU A 19 2.45 7.67 -1.09
CA LEU A 19 1.48 8.33 -0.21
C LEU A 19 1.50 9.86 -0.37
N ALA A 20 2.68 10.46 -0.44
CA ALA A 20 2.83 11.90 -0.69
C ALA A 20 2.35 12.27 -2.11
N ALA A 21 2.67 11.47 -3.13
CA ALA A 21 2.24 11.71 -4.50
C ALA A 21 0.72 11.58 -4.66
N ASP A 22 0.08 10.61 -4.01
CA ASP A 22 -1.38 10.46 -3.99
C ASP A 22 -2.07 11.72 -3.48
N LEU A 23 -1.52 12.35 -2.42
CA LEU A 23 -2.05 13.62 -1.91
C LEU A 23 -1.78 14.77 -2.88
N LEU A 24 -0.51 15.01 -3.21
CA LEU A 24 -0.05 16.26 -3.82
C LEU A 24 -0.25 16.34 -5.33
N VAL A 25 -0.15 15.21 -6.02
CA VAL A 25 -0.13 15.15 -7.50
C VAL A 25 -1.33 14.36 -8.02
N GLY A 26 -1.66 13.25 -7.36
CA GLY A 26 -2.57 12.25 -7.86
C GLY A 26 -1.94 11.37 -8.94
N GLY A 27 -2.62 11.26 -10.08
CA GLY A 27 -2.16 10.43 -11.20
C GLY A 27 -2.04 8.96 -10.81
N GLU A 28 -0.95 8.32 -11.23
CA GLU A 28 -0.74 6.88 -11.08
C GLU A 28 -0.76 6.41 -9.62
N ALA A 29 -0.26 7.21 -8.68
CA ALA A 29 -0.32 6.91 -7.25
C ALA A 29 -1.77 6.85 -6.75
N ARG A 30 -2.59 7.83 -7.13
CA ARG A 30 -4.00 7.90 -6.76
C ARG A 30 -4.83 6.84 -7.47
N ASP A 31 -4.58 6.59 -8.74
CA ASP A 31 -5.29 5.55 -9.49
C ASP A 31 -5.02 4.17 -8.87
N ALA A 32 -3.77 3.89 -8.48
CA ALA A 32 -3.41 2.67 -7.77
C ALA A 32 -4.08 2.55 -6.40
N LEU A 33 -4.08 3.62 -5.59
CA LEU A 33 -4.71 3.60 -4.26
C LEU A 33 -6.24 3.60 -4.32
N ASP A 34 -6.85 4.20 -5.35
CA ASP A 34 -8.29 4.14 -5.59
C ASP A 34 -8.75 2.68 -5.75
N HIS A 35 -7.95 1.79 -6.38
CA HIS A 35 -8.25 0.36 -6.43
C HIS A 35 -8.28 -0.30 -5.06
N VAL A 36 -7.43 0.12 -4.13
CA VAL A 36 -7.42 -0.41 -2.75
C VAL A 36 -8.61 0.15 -1.98
N ARG A 37 -8.81 1.48 -1.99
CA ARG A 37 -9.82 2.19 -1.21
C ARG A 37 -11.26 1.86 -1.59
N ARG A 38 -11.52 1.56 -2.87
CA ARG A 38 -12.84 1.16 -3.40
C ARG A 38 -13.39 -0.15 -2.81
N HIS A 39 -12.55 -0.92 -2.10
CA HIS A 39 -12.89 -2.25 -1.62
C HIS A 39 -12.71 -2.35 -0.11
N SER A 40 -13.80 -2.62 0.61
CA SER A 40 -13.74 -2.80 2.06
C SER A 40 -13.01 -4.06 2.52
N TRP A 41 -12.72 -4.97 1.59
CA TRP A 41 -12.04 -6.23 1.83
C TRP A 41 -10.52 -6.15 1.55
N MET A 42 -10.06 -5.01 1.02
CA MET A 42 -8.65 -4.67 0.88
C MET A 42 -8.16 -3.92 2.12
N ASP A 43 -6.92 -4.21 2.53
CA ASP A 43 -6.23 -3.54 3.62
C ASP A 43 -5.07 -2.70 3.05
N LEU A 44 -5.09 -1.38 3.27
CA LEU A 44 -3.91 -0.53 3.13
C LEU A 44 -3.13 -0.55 4.45
N LEU A 45 -1.92 -1.09 4.43
CA LEU A 45 -1.07 -1.22 5.60
C LEU A 45 -0.07 -0.07 5.66
N ALA A 46 0.18 0.41 6.88
CA ALA A 46 1.22 1.40 7.15
C ALA A 46 1.85 1.18 8.53
N SER A 47 2.98 1.83 8.80
CA SER A 47 3.57 1.91 10.13
C SER A 47 3.73 3.37 10.55
N GLU A 48 3.89 3.61 11.85
CA GLU A 48 4.13 4.96 12.36
C GLU A 48 5.36 5.63 11.71
N PRO A 49 6.53 4.96 11.57
CA PRO A 49 7.67 5.53 10.85
C PRO A 49 7.37 5.87 9.39
N LEU A 50 6.61 5.01 8.69
CA LEU A 50 6.24 5.23 7.28
C LEU A 50 5.34 6.46 7.12
N LEU A 51 4.32 6.58 7.97
CA LEU A 51 3.41 7.73 7.93
C LEU A 51 4.12 9.03 8.35
N ALA A 52 5.07 8.96 9.29
CA ALA A 52 5.89 10.11 9.67
C ALA A 52 6.81 10.56 8.52
N GLU A 53 7.41 9.63 7.79
CA GLU A 53 8.25 9.94 6.63
C GLU A 53 7.43 10.60 5.51
N ALA A 54 6.28 10.05 5.17
CA ALA A 54 5.37 10.65 4.20
C ALA A 54 4.87 12.04 4.64
N ALA A 55 4.52 12.23 5.92
CA ALA A 55 4.13 13.54 6.45
C ALA A 55 5.25 14.58 6.30
N ALA A 56 6.50 14.17 6.53
CA ALA A 56 7.66 15.04 6.34
C ALA A 56 7.84 15.46 4.87
N VAL A 57 7.59 14.55 3.93
CA VAL A 57 7.60 14.88 2.48
C VAL A 57 6.48 15.86 2.14
N VAL A 58 5.27 15.64 2.65
CA VAL A 58 4.14 16.55 2.44
C VAL A 58 4.44 17.94 2.99
N ALA A 59 4.94 18.03 4.23
CA ALA A 59 5.31 19.30 4.85
C ALA A 59 6.40 20.03 4.06
N ALA A 60 7.39 19.30 3.55
CA ALA A 60 8.48 19.88 2.76
C ALA A 60 8.03 20.42 1.38
N LEU A 61 7.03 19.80 0.77
CA LEU A 61 6.55 20.16 -0.58
C LEU A 61 5.33 21.09 -0.57
N ALA A 62 4.60 21.14 0.54
CA ALA A 62 3.45 22.00 0.76
C ALA A 62 3.62 22.79 2.07
N ASP A 63 3.00 22.35 3.15
CA ASP A 63 3.06 22.98 4.47
C ASP A 63 2.71 22.01 5.61
N ASP A 64 3.04 22.42 6.85
CA ASP A 64 2.86 21.62 8.07
C ASP A 64 1.38 21.37 8.40
N ASP A 65 0.49 22.30 8.04
CA ASP A 65 -0.94 22.19 8.34
C ASP A 65 -1.57 21.08 7.47
N LEU A 66 -1.29 21.08 6.16
CA LEU A 66 -1.71 20.02 5.25
C LEU A 66 -1.14 18.66 5.66
N ALA A 67 0.12 18.62 6.10
CA ALA A 67 0.75 17.40 6.57
C ALA A 67 0.04 16.83 7.82
N ALA A 68 -0.37 17.69 8.76
CA ALA A 68 -1.10 17.30 9.96
C ALA A 68 -2.51 16.78 9.62
N ASP A 69 -3.27 17.51 8.79
CA ASP A 69 -4.61 17.09 8.34
C ASP A 69 -4.55 15.76 7.59
N TRP A 70 -3.57 15.61 6.69
CA TRP A 70 -3.34 14.37 5.97
C TRP A 70 -3.01 13.23 6.92
N ARG A 71 -2.15 13.46 7.93
CA ARG A 71 -1.70 12.44 8.89
C ARG A 71 -2.85 11.88 9.72
N GLU A 72 -3.81 12.71 10.12
CA GLU A 72 -5.03 12.29 10.81
C GLU A 72 -5.89 11.41 9.89
N ARG A 73 -6.16 11.89 8.68
CA ARG A 73 -7.00 11.19 7.70
C ARG A 73 -6.42 9.82 7.32
N ILE A 74 -5.17 9.77 6.89
CA ILE A 74 -4.53 8.53 6.44
C ILE A 74 -4.36 7.54 7.59
N GLY A 75 -4.16 8.02 8.82
CA GLY A 75 -4.08 7.18 10.01
C GLY A 75 -5.38 6.45 10.34
N ALA A 76 -6.53 7.06 10.04
CA ALA A 76 -7.84 6.42 10.20
C ALA A 76 -8.16 5.42 9.08
N GLU A 77 -7.56 5.61 7.90
CA GLU A 77 -7.75 4.76 6.74
C GLU A 77 -6.86 3.50 6.78
N CYS A 78 -5.61 3.66 7.18
CA CYS A 78 -4.62 2.58 7.19
C CYS A 78 -4.79 1.66 8.39
N ARG A 79 -4.50 0.37 8.15
CA ARG A 79 -4.26 -0.59 9.23
C ARG A 79 -2.79 -0.51 9.65
N LEU A 80 -2.55 -0.09 10.90
CA LEU A 80 -1.20 0.06 11.42
C LEU A 80 -0.54 -1.29 11.73
N VAL A 81 0.74 -1.40 11.39
CA VAL A 81 1.61 -2.55 11.62
C VAL A 81 2.83 -2.10 12.41
N ASP A 82 3.02 -2.71 13.58
CA ASP A 82 4.21 -2.49 14.38
C ASP A 82 5.40 -3.28 13.85
N HIS A 83 6.54 -2.62 13.78
CA HIS A 83 7.82 -3.26 13.52
C HIS A 83 8.93 -2.53 14.30
N PRO A 84 10.00 -3.24 14.70
CA PRO A 84 11.17 -2.57 15.26
C PRO A 84 11.69 -1.48 14.31
N ALA A 85 12.25 -0.41 14.88
CA ALA A 85 13.02 0.55 14.11
C ALA A 85 14.21 -0.16 13.45
N GLY A 86 14.56 0.25 12.23
CA GLY A 86 15.59 -0.43 11.44
C GLY A 86 15.46 -0.11 9.97
N ASP A 87 15.26 -1.14 9.16
CA ASP A 87 15.19 -1.10 7.70
C ASP A 87 14.13 -0.13 7.16
N HIS A 88 14.13 0.03 5.85
CA HIS A 88 13.16 0.80 5.07
C HIS A 88 11.69 0.58 5.56
N PRO A 89 10.98 1.62 6.03
CA PRO A 89 9.66 1.49 6.66
C PRO A 89 8.62 0.76 5.80
N GLY A 90 8.58 1.03 4.48
CA GLY A 90 7.71 0.32 3.54
C GLY A 90 7.96 -1.19 3.50
N LEU A 91 9.23 -1.63 3.45
CA LEU A 91 9.58 -3.06 3.45
C LEU A 91 9.30 -3.73 4.80
N ALA A 92 9.65 -3.07 5.90
CA ALA A 92 9.40 -3.59 7.24
C ALA A 92 7.89 -3.78 7.50
N THR A 93 7.08 -2.81 7.08
CA THR A 93 5.61 -2.88 7.10
C THR A 93 5.10 -4.04 6.25
N ALA A 94 5.58 -4.15 5.00
CA ALA A 94 5.14 -5.20 4.09
C ALA A 94 5.47 -6.59 4.63
N TYR A 95 6.67 -6.78 5.19
CA TYR A 95 7.10 -8.05 5.76
C TYR A 95 6.30 -8.42 7.01
N ARG A 96 6.15 -7.49 7.96
CA ARG A 96 5.43 -7.75 9.23
C ARG A 96 3.92 -7.83 9.05
N GLY A 97 3.39 -7.11 8.07
CA GLY A 97 1.97 -7.11 7.69
C GLY A 97 1.59 -8.24 6.75
N GLU A 98 2.56 -9.02 6.26
CA GLU A 98 2.38 -10.04 5.22
C GLU A 98 1.67 -9.46 3.99
N ALA A 99 2.11 -8.29 3.53
CA ALA A 99 1.56 -7.66 2.34
C ALA A 99 1.93 -8.45 1.08
N ALA A 100 1.00 -8.54 0.14
CA ALA A 100 1.29 -9.08 -1.19
C ALA A 100 1.96 -8.03 -2.09
N HIS A 101 1.73 -6.75 -1.84
CA HIS A 101 2.28 -5.67 -2.66
C HIS A 101 2.90 -4.55 -1.83
N LEU A 102 4.05 -4.06 -2.29
CA LEU A 102 4.63 -2.78 -1.91
C LEU A 102 4.69 -1.89 -3.15
N LEU A 103 4.00 -0.75 -3.10
CA LEU A 103 4.02 0.27 -4.14
C LEU A 103 5.04 1.34 -3.77
N THR A 104 6.02 1.59 -4.62
CA THR A 104 7.08 2.57 -4.39
C THR A 104 7.53 3.19 -5.73
N PHE A 105 7.95 4.46 -5.72
CA PHE A 105 8.65 5.07 -6.85
C PHE A 105 10.17 4.90 -6.73
N ASP A 106 10.70 4.32 -5.64
CA ASP A 106 12.10 4.00 -5.50
C ASP A 106 12.53 2.90 -6.50
N GLU A 107 13.20 3.34 -7.58
CA GLU A 107 13.73 2.46 -8.62
C GLU A 107 14.75 1.44 -8.08
N THR A 108 15.41 1.73 -6.96
CA THR A 108 16.36 0.81 -6.34
C THR A 108 15.67 -0.39 -5.71
N LEU A 109 14.43 -0.23 -5.23
CA LEU A 109 13.61 -1.30 -4.67
C LEU A 109 12.86 -2.10 -5.75
N THR A 110 12.50 -1.46 -6.86
CA THR A 110 11.83 -2.12 -7.99
C THR A 110 12.80 -2.84 -8.93
N GLY A 111 14.09 -2.50 -8.88
CA GLY A 111 15.15 -3.09 -9.69
C GLY A 111 15.34 -4.61 -9.48
N ALA A 112 15.74 -5.30 -10.56
CA ALA A 112 15.90 -6.75 -10.59
C ALA A 112 16.81 -7.34 -9.48
N HIS A 113 17.79 -6.57 -8.99
CA HIS A 113 18.68 -7.00 -7.90
C HIS A 113 18.03 -6.94 -6.50
N ALA A 114 17.12 -5.99 -6.25
CA ALA A 114 16.41 -5.90 -4.98
C ALA A 114 15.36 -7.02 -4.85
N ASN A 115 14.59 -7.29 -5.91
CA ASN A 115 13.67 -8.42 -5.96
C ASN A 115 14.36 -9.79 -5.78
N LEU A 116 15.64 -9.92 -6.14
CA LEU A 116 16.44 -11.13 -5.94
C LEU A 116 17.08 -11.23 -4.54
N SER A 117 17.16 -10.14 -3.78
CA SER A 117 17.71 -10.13 -2.41
C SER A 117 16.62 -10.42 -1.37
N VAL A 118 15.35 -10.25 -1.74
CA VAL A 118 14.16 -10.70 -1.02
C VAL A 118 13.83 -12.15 -1.45
N GLN A 119 14.67 -13.14 -1.13
CA GLN A 119 14.42 -14.58 -1.42
C GLN A 119 13.90 -15.33 -0.18
N PRO A 120 13.28 -16.53 -0.28
CA PRO A 120 12.18 -17.00 -1.13
C PRO A 120 10.84 -17.19 -0.36
N HIS A 121 10.71 -16.66 0.86
CA HIS A 121 9.58 -16.97 1.77
C HIS A 121 8.48 -15.89 1.85
N ALA A 122 8.65 -14.74 1.21
CA ALA A 122 7.63 -13.70 1.15
C ALA A 122 7.19 -13.53 -0.31
N ALA A 123 5.93 -13.82 -0.61
CA ALA A 123 5.29 -13.54 -1.89
C ALA A 123 5.03 -12.03 -2.07
N LEU A 124 5.97 -11.18 -1.65
CA LEU A 124 5.86 -9.73 -1.75
C LEU A 124 6.27 -9.29 -3.15
N SER A 125 5.36 -8.64 -3.87
CA SER A 125 5.65 -8.01 -5.14
C SER A 125 5.87 -6.50 -4.95
N ILE A 126 7.10 -6.07 -5.20
CA ILE A 126 7.47 -4.65 -5.21
C ILE A 126 7.31 -4.11 -6.64
N ARG A 127 6.59 -2.99 -6.81
CA ARG A 127 6.29 -2.42 -8.13
C ARG A 127 5.96 -0.93 -8.07
N MET A 128 6.04 -0.28 -9.23
CA MET A 128 5.53 1.08 -9.40
C MET A 128 4.00 1.13 -9.36
N PRO A 129 3.38 2.27 -8.97
CA PRO A 129 1.93 2.42 -8.92
C PRO A 129 1.22 2.18 -10.27
N ASP A 130 1.78 2.64 -11.39
CA ASP A 130 1.18 2.45 -12.72
C ASP A 130 1.09 0.97 -13.11
N ALA A 131 2.15 0.21 -12.80
CA ALA A 131 2.21 -1.22 -13.03
C ALA A 131 1.21 -1.98 -12.15
N PHE A 132 0.97 -1.52 -10.92
CA PHE A 132 -0.10 -2.07 -10.08
C PHE A 132 -1.47 -1.76 -10.68
N ALA A 133 -1.78 -0.50 -10.97
CA ALA A 133 -3.09 -0.08 -11.49
C ALA A 133 -3.46 -0.80 -12.79
N ARG A 134 -2.49 -1.07 -13.68
CA ARG A 134 -2.73 -1.80 -14.93
C ARG A 134 -2.99 -3.30 -14.75
N LEU A 135 -2.43 -3.91 -13.71
CA LEU A 135 -2.43 -5.36 -13.51
C LEU A 135 -3.40 -5.82 -12.42
N PHE A 136 -3.86 -4.91 -11.56
CA PHE A 136 -4.76 -5.24 -10.48
C PHE A 136 -6.14 -5.62 -11.02
N ASP A 137 -6.53 -6.86 -10.76
CA ASP A 137 -7.83 -7.41 -11.10
C ASP A 137 -8.60 -7.71 -9.81
N ALA A 138 -9.52 -6.80 -9.46
CA ALA A 138 -10.31 -6.90 -8.24
C ALA A 138 -11.27 -8.10 -8.29
N GLU A 139 -11.78 -8.46 -9.47
CA GLU A 139 -12.71 -9.57 -9.66
C GLU A 139 -11.99 -10.89 -9.43
N ALA A 140 -10.89 -11.11 -10.16
CA ALA A 140 -10.09 -12.33 -10.00
C ALA A 140 -9.54 -12.49 -8.58
N LEU A 141 -9.10 -11.39 -7.95
CA LEU A 141 -8.64 -11.43 -6.57
C LEU A 141 -9.79 -11.75 -5.62
N TYR A 142 -10.94 -11.10 -5.73
CA TYR A 142 -12.08 -11.35 -4.85
C TYR A 142 -12.55 -12.80 -4.92
N GLU A 143 -12.73 -13.34 -6.13
CA GLU A 143 -13.18 -14.72 -6.34
C GLU A 143 -12.15 -15.77 -5.87
N SER A 144 -10.88 -15.39 -5.79
CA SER A 144 -9.85 -16.25 -5.18
C SER A 144 -9.94 -16.30 -3.65
N LEU A 145 -10.45 -15.23 -3.02
CA LEU A 145 -10.47 -15.04 -1.55
C LEU A 145 -11.80 -15.39 -0.90
N PHE A 146 -12.90 -15.27 -1.65
CA PHE A 146 -14.25 -15.40 -1.14
C PHE A 146 -15.01 -16.42 -1.97
N GLU A 147 -15.86 -17.20 -1.30
CA GLU A 147 -16.83 -18.04 -1.99
C GLU A 147 -17.96 -17.15 -2.54
N GLY A 148 -17.85 -16.75 -3.81
CA GLY A 148 -18.89 -15.97 -4.48
C GLY A 148 -18.35 -15.08 -5.60
N GLU A 149 -19.28 -14.57 -6.42
CA GLU A 149 -18.97 -13.61 -7.49
C GLU A 149 -18.60 -12.24 -6.90
N TYR A 150 -17.72 -11.54 -7.58
CA TYR A 150 -17.31 -10.20 -7.19
C TYR A 150 -18.48 -9.20 -7.28
N PRO A 151 -18.88 -8.54 -6.17
CA PRO A 151 -20.04 -7.65 -6.15
C PRO A 151 -19.76 -6.26 -6.73
N GLY A 152 -18.54 -5.99 -7.21
CA GLY A 152 -18.09 -4.66 -7.57
C GLY A 152 -17.54 -3.86 -6.38
N PRO A 153 -17.07 -2.63 -6.63
CA PRO A 153 -16.56 -1.75 -5.59
C PRO A 153 -17.68 -1.34 -4.63
N ASN A 154 -17.37 -1.29 -3.33
CA ASN A 154 -18.35 -1.05 -2.28
C ASN A 154 -18.01 0.16 -1.37
N ARG A 155 -17.00 0.94 -1.74
CA ARG A 155 -16.62 2.20 -1.08
C ARG A 155 -16.37 3.30 -2.12
N ASP A 156 -16.69 4.53 -1.76
CA ASP A 156 -16.13 5.70 -2.44
C ASP A 156 -14.64 5.80 -2.03
N PRO A 157 -13.69 5.76 -2.97
CA PRO A 157 -12.27 5.86 -2.62
C PRO A 157 -11.85 7.24 -2.12
N ARG A 158 -12.71 8.26 -2.25
CA ARG A 158 -12.34 9.66 -1.97
C ARG A 158 -13.06 10.23 -0.74
N GLY A 159 -13.96 9.45 -0.14
CA GLY A 159 -14.78 9.84 1.02
C GLY A 159 -16.08 10.52 0.61
#